data_AF-A0A098C1H9-F1
#
_entry.id   AF-A0A098C1H9-F1
#
_cell.length_a   1.000
_cell.length_b   1.000
_cell.length_c   1.000
_cell.angle_alpha   90.00
_cell.angle_beta   90.00
_cell.angle_gamma   90.00
#
_symmetry.space_group_name_H-M   'P 1'
#
loop_
_entity.id
_entity.type
_entity.pdbx_description
1 polymer ?
#
loop_
_entity_poly.entity_id
_entity_poly.type
_entity_poly.pdbx_seq_one_letter_code
_entity_poly.pdbx_strand_id
1 'polypeptide(L)'
;MPKDQKVLDSSPSIAKVIQYFSENYEFRKNIVTNDLEYRKIGEYNFKEVNENTLYIELRVGAGIKASLTDVMVFLGSDYIQEFDPFSDYFDRIRDLYSPDIHGDYIERLACHVHAFDQRRFNIQFKKWLVRTVVCALVPEYFNKQAFVLVSDKQNGGKTTFSRFLVPPCLQSYSVENISVDKDSLIALSANFIGILDELSTLSKFEINALKSVMSKLYVNVRHPYERRARMTPRRISFFGSTNLTEFLTDEANVRWLCFEIEKIDWSYKENIDIDIVWSHAYRLWKSGFRYEMTKEEIEENERL
;
A
#
# COMPACT_ATOMS: atom_id res chain seq x y z
N MET A 1 22.17 47.33 -43.85
CA MET A 1 21.26 46.33 -43.22
C MET A 1 21.88 45.90 -41.90
N PRO A 2 21.25 46.17 -40.75
CA PRO A 2 21.75 45.70 -39.47
C PRO A 2 21.61 44.18 -39.41
N LYS A 3 22.68 43.48 -39.01
CA LYS A 3 22.61 42.05 -38.69
C LYS A 3 21.86 41.94 -37.36
N ASP A 4 20.71 41.27 -37.38
CA ASP A 4 20.03 40.82 -36.17
C ASP A 4 21.02 40.03 -35.32
N GLN A 5 21.46 40.63 -34.20
CA GLN A 5 22.14 39.91 -33.15
C GLN A 5 21.12 38.97 -32.52
N LYS A 6 21.06 37.73 -33.01
CA LYS A 6 20.55 36.61 -32.22
C LYS A 6 21.37 36.57 -30.95
N VAL A 7 20.77 37.01 -29.84
CA VAL A 7 21.30 36.77 -28.49
C VAL A 7 21.48 35.26 -28.38
N LEU A 8 22.73 34.78 -28.46
CA LEU A 8 23.03 33.37 -28.23
C LEU A 8 22.72 33.12 -26.76
N ASP A 9 21.61 32.43 -26.50
CA ASP A 9 21.27 31.95 -25.17
C ASP A 9 22.37 30.98 -24.69
N SER A 10 23.28 31.54 -23.87
CA SER A 10 24.48 30.91 -23.33
C SER A 10 24.20 30.04 -22.11
N SER A 11 22.93 29.81 -21.77
CA SER A 11 22.57 29.02 -20.60
C SER A 11 23.09 27.58 -20.77
N PRO A 12 23.70 26.97 -19.74
CA PRO A 12 24.16 25.59 -19.78
C PRO A 12 23.05 24.63 -20.24
N SER A 13 23.40 23.53 -20.92
CA SER A 13 22.41 22.54 -21.39
C SER A 13 21.51 22.07 -20.26
N ILE A 14 22.09 21.79 -19.09
CA ILE A 14 21.36 21.35 -17.89
C ILE A 14 20.37 22.40 -17.36
N ALA A 15 20.70 23.70 -17.46
CA ALA A 15 19.80 24.76 -17.02
C ALA A 15 18.53 24.81 -17.89
N LYS A 16 18.69 24.62 -19.22
CA LYS A 16 17.57 24.56 -20.17
C LYS A 16 16.71 23.31 -19.95
N VAL A 17 17.33 22.18 -19.58
CA VAL A 17 16.61 20.95 -19.22
C VAL A 17 15.75 21.18 -17.98
N ILE A 18 16.34 21.72 -16.90
CA ILE A 18 15.62 22.03 -15.66
C ILE A 18 14.44 22.95 -15.95
N GLN A 19 14.66 24.03 -16.70
CA GLN A 19 13.61 24.99 -17.04
C GLN A 19 12.48 24.33 -17.83
N TYR A 20 12.81 23.64 -18.93
CA TYR A 20 11.80 22.97 -19.76
C TYR A 20 10.97 21.97 -18.96
N PHE A 21 11.62 21.12 -18.16
CA PHE A 21 10.91 20.13 -17.36
C PHE A 21 10.05 20.76 -16.28
N SER A 22 10.53 21.80 -15.59
CA SER A 22 9.76 22.48 -14.54
C SER A 22 8.55 23.25 -15.10
N GLU A 23 8.61 23.70 -16.36
CA GLU A 23 7.52 24.44 -17.02
C GLU A 23 6.46 23.54 -17.65
N ASN A 24 6.77 22.27 -17.93
CA ASN A 24 5.88 21.37 -18.68
C ASN A 24 5.41 20.15 -17.87
N TYR A 25 6.13 19.79 -16.81
CA TYR A 25 5.94 18.52 -16.11
C TYR A 25 6.04 18.68 -14.60
N GLU A 26 5.34 17.78 -13.91
CA GLU A 26 5.55 17.51 -12.50
C GLU A 26 6.24 16.15 -12.39
N PHE A 27 7.36 16.11 -11.67
CA PHE A 27 8.10 14.89 -11.39
C PHE A 27 8.02 14.57 -9.90
N ARG A 28 8.05 13.29 -9.58
CA ARG A 28 8.15 12.80 -8.22
C ARG A 28 8.89 11.47 -8.17
N LYS A 29 9.46 11.17 -7.01
CA LYS A 29 10.06 9.88 -6.72
C LYS A 29 9.18 9.13 -5.75
N ASN A 30 8.56 8.05 -6.20
CA ASN A 30 7.76 7.18 -5.36
C ASN A 30 8.68 6.43 -4.39
N ILE A 31 8.61 6.72 -3.09
CA ILE A 31 9.53 6.12 -2.11
C ILE A 31 9.15 4.67 -1.73
N VAL A 32 7.97 4.22 -2.13
CA VAL A 32 7.46 2.87 -1.82
C VAL A 32 7.91 1.88 -2.90
N THR A 33 7.79 2.24 -4.17
CA THR A 33 8.28 1.41 -5.30
C THR A 33 9.73 1.74 -5.69
N ASN A 34 10.20 2.94 -5.34
CA ASN A 34 11.45 3.57 -5.76
C ASN A 34 11.48 3.99 -7.25
N ASP A 35 10.32 4.10 -7.88
CA ASP A 35 10.19 4.53 -9.28
C ASP A 35 10.17 6.05 -9.40
N LEU A 36 10.71 6.54 -10.52
CA LEU A 36 10.55 7.93 -10.93
C LEU A 36 9.27 8.04 -11.75
N GLU A 37 8.44 8.99 -11.39
CA GLU A 37 7.14 9.21 -12.02
C GLU A 37 7.02 10.65 -12.48
N TYR A 38 6.30 10.86 -13.58
CA TYR A 38 6.02 12.19 -14.09
C TYR A 38 4.63 12.30 -14.71
N ARG A 39 4.11 13.52 -14.77
CA ARG A 39 2.92 13.87 -15.53
C ARG A 39 3.10 15.23 -16.18
N LYS A 40 2.40 15.49 -17.29
CA LYS A 40 2.31 16.86 -17.81
C LYS A 40 1.54 17.73 -16.84
N ILE A 41 1.93 18.99 -16.73
CA ILE A 41 1.16 19.97 -15.96
C ILE A 41 -0.26 20.04 -16.53
N GLY A 42 -1.25 19.87 -15.66
CA GLY A 42 -2.67 19.81 -16.04
C GLY A 42 -3.21 18.41 -16.35
N GLU A 43 -2.36 17.38 -16.46
CA GLU A 43 -2.83 15.98 -16.49
C GLU A 43 -3.04 15.44 -15.07
N TYR A 44 -3.91 14.45 -14.93
CA TYR A 44 -4.23 13.87 -13.62
C TYR A 44 -3.26 12.75 -13.21
N ASN A 45 -2.90 11.87 -14.14
CA ASN A 45 -2.22 10.61 -13.84
C ASN A 45 -0.72 10.72 -14.03
N PHE A 46 0.03 10.28 -13.01
CA PHE A 46 1.46 10.05 -13.12
C PHE A 46 1.73 8.73 -13.87
N LYS A 47 2.82 8.71 -14.62
CA LYS A 47 3.34 7.51 -15.31
C LYS A 47 4.83 7.37 -15.04
N GLU A 48 5.33 6.16 -15.17
CA GLU A 48 6.76 5.86 -15.02
C GLU A 48 7.61 6.67 -16.01
N VAL A 49 8.73 7.18 -15.52
CA VAL A 49 9.70 7.91 -16.33
C VAL A 49 10.39 6.95 -17.30
N ASN A 50 10.42 7.35 -18.57
CA ASN A 50 11.30 6.75 -19.58
C ASN A 50 12.29 7.83 -20.03
N GLU A 51 13.56 7.71 -19.63
CA GLU A 51 14.56 8.75 -19.85
C GLU A 51 14.84 8.95 -21.34
N ASN A 52 14.72 7.89 -22.15
CA ASN A 52 14.90 7.97 -23.59
C ASN A 52 13.79 8.78 -24.26
N THR A 53 12.54 8.63 -23.79
CA THR A 53 11.42 9.44 -24.28
C THR A 53 11.62 10.92 -23.95
N LEU A 54 11.98 11.23 -22.71
CA LEU A 54 12.26 12.60 -22.28
C LEU A 54 13.43 13.23 -23.05
N TYR A 55 14.47 12.45 -23.30
CA TYR A 55 15.61 12.88 -24.12
C TYR A 55 15.20 13.19 -25.57
N ILE A 56 14.44 12.32 -26.22
CA ILE A 56 13.94 12.54 -27.58
C ILE A 56 13.10 13.82 -27.64
N GLU A 57 12.22 14.02 -26.66
CA GLU A 57 11.37 15.21 -26.58
C GLU A 57 12.18 16.50 -26.46
N LEU A 58 13.17 16.55 -25.57
CA LEU A 58 14.06 17.71 -25.45
C LEU A 58 14.79 18.03 -26.75
N ARG A 59 15.32 16.99 -27.43
CA ARG A 59 16.13 17.17 -28.65
C ARG A 59 15.31 17.54 -29.86
N VAL A 60 14.21 16.82 -30.09
CA VAL A 60 13.42 16.89 -31.31
C VAL A 60 12.24 17.84 -31.14
N GLY A 61 11.53 17.77 -30.01
CA GLY A 61 10.37 18.60 -29.72
C GLY A 61 10.75 20.03 -29.36
N ALA A 62 11.64 20.19 -28.38
CA ALA A 62 12.01 21.50 -27.84
C ALA A 62 13.26 22.13 -28.51
N GLY A 63 14.02 21.37 -29.31
CA GLY A 63 15.27 21.84 -29.93
C GLY A 63 16.40 22.12 -28.95
N ILE A 64 16.30 21.62 -27.71
CA ILE A 64 17.29 21.81 -26.65
C ILE A 64 18.44 20.82 -26.86
N LYS A 65 19.67 21.31 -27.00
CA LYS A 65 20.88 20.49 -27.20
C LYS A 65 21.36 19.78 -25.92
N ALA A 66 20.46 19.13 -25.18
CA ALA A 66 20.77 18.33 -24.00
C ALA A 66 21.45 17.00 -24.38
N SER A 67 22.12 16.37 -23.42
CA SER A 67 22.58 14.98 -23.48
C SER A 67 21.65 14.08 -22.65
N LEU A 68 21.70 12.76 -22.87
CA LEU A 68 20.99 11.81 -22.00
C LEU A 68 21.52 11.90 -20.55
N THR A 69 22.81 12.20 -20.38
CA THR A 69 23.42 12.45 -19.07
C THR A 69 22.76 13.64 -18.37
N ASP A 70 22.44 14.71 -19.08
CA ASP A 70 21.75 15.87 -18.48
C ASP A 70 20.37 15.47 -17.93
N VAL A 71 19.64 14.62 -18.67
CA VAL A 71 18.34 14.07 -18.22
C VAL A 71 18.51 13.21 -16.98
N MET A 72 19.48 12.29 -16.97
CA MET A 72 19.76 11.43 -15.81
C MET A 72 20.20 12.23 -14.58
N VAL A 73 21.00 13.29 -14.76
CA VAL A 73 21.42 14.18 -13.66
C VAL A 73 20.22 14.91 -13.08
N PHE A 74 19.33 15.44 -13.92
CA PHE A 74 18.09 16.06 -13.46
C PHE A 74 17.23 15.08 -12.65
N LEU A 75 16.95 13.91 -13.22
CA LEU A 75 16.11 12.88 -12.60
C LEU A 75 16.70 12.29 -11.30
N GLY A 76 18.03 12.31 -11.17
CA GLY A 76 18.73 11.85 -9.97
C GLY A 76 19.03 12.95 -8.93
N SER A 77 18.53 14.17 -9.14
CA SER A 77 18.80 15.32 -8.27
C SER A 77 17.64 15.62 -7.32
N ASP A 78 17.90 16.49 -6.34
CA ASP A 78 16.90 16.95 -5.36
C ASP A 78 15.80 17.85 -5.97
N TYR A 79 15.84 18.11 -7.29
CA TYR A 79 14.70 18.68 -8.02
C TYR A 79 13.49 17.74 -8.00
N ILE A 80 13.73 16.42 -7.91
CA ILE A 80 12.67 15.43 -7.85
C ILE A 80 12.30 15.19 -6.39
N GLN A 81 11.11 15.66 -6.00
CA GLN A 81 10.63 15.50 -4.64
C GLN A 81 10.19 14.06 -4.36
N GLU A 82 10.44 13.61 -3.14
CA GLU A 82 9.96 12.33 -2.64
C GLU A 82 8.43 12.34 -2.47
N PHE A 83 7.80 11.22 -2.83
CA PHE A 83 6.37 11.02 -2.76
C PHE A 83 6.06 9.70 -2.07
N ASP A 84 5.31 9.77 -0.98
CA ASP A 84 4.79 8.61 -0.27
C ASP A 84 3.30 8.40 -0.66
N PRO A 85 2.97 7.39 -1.48
CA PRO A 85 1.60 7.13 -1.91
C PRO A 85 0.64 6.82 -0.76
N PHE A 86 1.12 6.25 0.34
CA PHE A 86 0.27 5.95 1.49
C PHE A 86 -0.04 7.21 2.28
N SER A 87 0.97 8.05 2.53
CA SER A 87 0.76 9.34 3.21
C SER A 87 -0.18 10.23 2.38
N ASP A 88 0.05 10.36 1.08
CA ASP A 88 -0.80 11.11 0.16
C ASP A 88 -2.25 10.58 0.11
N TYR A 89 -2.43 9.26 0.11
CA TYR A 89 -3.77 8.67 0.20
C TYR A 89 -4.49 9.09 1.48
N PHE A 90 -3.90 8.85 2.65
CA PHE A 90 -4.53 9.15 3.93
C PHE A 90 -4.75 10.66 4.15
N ASP A 91 -3.86 11.51 3.64
CA ASP A 91 -4.03 12.97 3.69
C ASP A 91 -5.16 13.47 2.78
N ARG A 92 -5.49 12.78 1.69
CA ARG A 92 -6.64 13.12 0.84
C ARG A 92 -7.98 12.71 1.47
N ILE A 93 -8.02 11.56 2.15
CA ILE A 93 -9.27 11.01 2.69
C ILE A 93 -9.55 11.39 4.15
N ARG A 94 -8.60 12.01 4.86
CA ARG A 94 -8.66 12.30 6.31
C ARG A 94 -9.95 12.95 6.81
N ASP A 95 -10.61 13.77 5.98
CA ASP A 95 -11.77 14.56 6.36
C ASP A 95 -13.09 14.00 5.77
N LEU A 96 -13.05 12.86 5.07
CA LEU A 96 -14.26 12.20 4.52
C LEU A 96 -15.16 11.65 5.64
N TYR A 97 -14.59 11.02 6.66
CA TYR A 97 -15.36 10.44 7.76
C TYR A 97 -15.79 11.49 8.80
N SER A 98 -17.10 11.60 8.96
CA SER A 98 -17.75 12.32 10.05
C SER A 98 -18.63 11.39 10.90
N PRO A 99 -18.47 11.35 12.24
CA PRO A 99 -19.26 10.48 13.12
C PRO A 99 -20.74 10.85 13.11
N ASP A 100 -21.09 12.13 12.95
CA ASP A 100 -22.49 12.59 12.93
C ASP A 100 -23.25 12.10 11.69
N ILE A 101 -22.54 11.93 10.58
CA ILE A 101 -23.10 11.47 9.30
C ILE A 101 -23.04 9.94 9.19
N HIS A 102 -21.88 9.37 9.54
CA HIS A 102 -21.55 7.99 9.20
C HIS A 102 -21.71 7.03 10.38
N GLY A 103 -21.79 7.52 11.62
CA GLY A 103 -21.76 6.67 12.82
C GLY A 103 -20.50 5.79 12.85
N ASP A 104 -20.63 4.55 13.32
CA ASP A 104 -19.54 3.57 13.24
C ASP A 104 -19.48 2.91 11.86
N TYR A 105 -18.81 3.58 10.91
CA TYR A 105 -18.75 3.11 9.52
C TYR A 105 -17.94 1.82 9.34
N ILE A 106 -16.99 1.56 10.24
CA ILE A 106 -16.21 0.31 10.21
C ILE A 106 -17.10 -0.85 10.66
N GLU A 107 -17.89 -0.67 11.72
CA GLU A 107 -18.85 -1.67 12.17
C GLU A 107 -19.91 -1.95 11.11
N ARG A 108 -20.38 -0.94 10.37
CA ARG A 108 -21.27 -1.15 9.22
C ARG A 108 -20.67 -2.09 8.18
N LEU A 109 -19.40 -1.91 7.81
CA LEU A 109 -18.71 -2.86 6.92
C LEU A 109 -18.59 -4.23 7.58
N ALA A 110 -18.18 -4.29 8.85
CA ALA A 110 -17.98 -5.54 9.57
C ALA A 110 -19.26 -6.41 9.63
N CYS A 111 -20.43 -5.78 9.77
CA CYS A 111 -21.74 -6.47 9.79
C CYS A 111 -22.13 -7.14 8.47
N HIS A 112 -21.46 -6.83 7.35
CA HIS A 112 -21.65 -7.57 6.09
C HIS A 112 -20.91 -8.91 6.09
N VAL A 113 -20.00 -9.13 7.03
CA VAL A 113 -19.34 -10.43 7.24
C VAL A 113 -19.99 -11.10 8.44
N HIS A 114 -20.79 -12.13 8.18
CA HIS A 114 -21.52 -12.86 9.23
C HIS A 114 -20.60 -13.87 9.89
N ALA A 115 -19.99 -13.49 11.01
CA ALA A 115 -19.10 -14.34 11.80
C ALA A 115 -19.87 -15.06 12.92
N PHE A 116 -19.43 -16.27 13.28
CA PHE A 116 -20.02 -17.01 14.41
C PHE A 116 -19.86 -16.25 15.73
N ASP A 117 -18.72 -15.58 15.93
CA ASP A 117 -18.51 -14.60 16.99
C ASP A 117 -18.41 -13.18 16.39
N GLN A 118 -19.57 -12.59 16.09
CA GLN A 118 -19.66 -11.26 15.50
C GLN A 118 -19.05 -10.17 16.38
N ARG A 119 -19.16 -10.31 17.71
CA ARG A 119 -18.63 -9.31 18.65
C ARG A 119 -17.11 -9.27 18.57
N ARG A 120 -16.45 -10.44 18.68
CA ARG A 120 -15.00 -10.54 18.57
C ARG A 120 -14.52 -10.10 17.18
N PHE A 121 -15.23 -10.51 16.13
CA PHE A 121 -14.96 -10.08 14.76
C PHE A 121 -14.96 -8.55 14.61
N ASN A 122 -16.03 -7.87 15.02
CA ASN A 122 -16.17 -6.41 14.88
C ASN A 122 -15.04 -5.67 15.62
N ILE A 123 -14.71 -6.11 16.84
CA ILE A 123 -13.63 -5.52 17.64
C ILE A 123 -12.28 -5.69 16.95
N GLN A 124 -11.94 -6.93 16.57
CA GLN A 124 -10.63 -7.23 16.01
C GLN A 124 -10.45 -6.71 14.59
N PHE A 125 -11.51 -6.67 13.79
CA PHE A 125 -11.48 -6.10 12.44
C PHE A 125 -11.23 -4.59 12.50
N LYS A 126 -11.92 -3.88 13.40
CA LYS A 126 -11.68 -2.46 13.64
C LYS A 126 -10.25 -2.19 14.10
N LYS A 127 -9.73 -2.97 15.05
CA LYS A 127 -8.33 -2.85 15.47
C LYS A 127 -7.36 -3.16 14.34
N TRP A 128 -7.63 -4.18 13.53
CA TRP A 128 -6.79 -4.54 12.40
C TRP A 128 -6.72 -3.44 11.34
N LEU A 129 -7.85 -2.81 10.98
CA LEU A 129 -7.84 -1.64 10.08
C LEU A 129 -6.97 -0.51 10.63
N VAL A 130 -7.12 -0.17 11.91
CA VAL A 130 -6.30 0.87 12.54
C VAL A 130 -4.81 0.47 12.52
N ARG A 131 -4.47 -0.78 12.86
CA ARG A 131 -3.09 -1.30 12.77
C ARG A 131 -2.54 -1.22 11.34
N THR A 132 -3.36 -1.45 10.32
CA THR A 132 -2.97 -1.33 8.92
C THR A 132 -2.62 0.11 8.55
N VAL A 133 -3.41 1.10 9.02
CA VAL A 133 -3.07 2.52 8.86
C VAL A 133 -1.72 2.86 9.50
N VAL A 134 -1.52 2.45 10.76
CA VAL A 134 -0.26 2.72 11.47
C VAL A 134 0.92 2.03 10.77
N CYS A 135 0.75 0.80 10.30
CA CYS A 135 1.80 0.07 9.60
C CYS A 135 2.22 0.74 8.30
N ALA A 136 1.28 1.36 7.58
CA ALA A 136 1.59 2.05 6.34
C ALA A 136 2.33 3.39 6.57
N LEU A 137 2.05 4.07 7.70
CA LEU A 137 2.47 5.47 7.94
C LEU A 137 3.56 5.66 9.00
N VAL A 138 3.81 4.68 9.87
CA VAL A 138 4.80 4.79 10.96
C VAL A 138 5.92 3.78 10.72
N PRO A 139 7.13 4.21 10.29
CA PRO A 139 8.25 3.33 9.96
C PRO A 139 8.67 2.36 11.08
N GLU A 140 8.48 2.75 12.34
CA GLU A 140 8.86 1.97 13.51
C GLU A 140 7.79 0.95 13.93
N TYR A 141 6.65 0.93 13.25
CA TYR A 141 5.53 0.04 13.55
C TYR A 141 5.35 -1.03 12.48
N PHE A 142 4.99 -2.24 12.91
CA PHE A 142 4.47 -3.26 12.01
C PHE A 142 3.26 -3.95 12.61
N ASN A 143 2.27 -4.25 11.76
CA ASN A 143 1.13 -5.05 12.16
C ASN A 143 1.56 -6.53 12.31
N LYS A 144 1.56 -7.02 13.54
CA LYS A 144 1.98 -8.40 13.87
C LYS A 144 0.96 -9.44 13.40
N GLN A 145 -0.30 -9.04 13.24
CA GLN A 145 -1.43 -9.91 12.99
C GLN A 145 -1.82 -9.94 11.50
N ALA A 146 -2.00 -11.15 10.97
CA ALA A 146 -2.85 -11.37 9.81
C ALA A 146 -4.29 -11.58 10.26
N PHE A 147 -5.23 -10.97 9.57
CA PHE A 147 -6.67 -11.19 9.77
C PHE A 147 -7.14 -12.26 8.79
N VAL A 148 -7.75 -13.35 9.27
CA VAL A 148 -8.04 -14.53 8.44
C VAL A 148 -9.52 -14.89 8.51
N LEU A 149 -10.15 -14.99 7.34
CA LEU A 149 -11.51 -15.51 7.20
C LEU A 149 -11.47 -17.02 6.95
N VAL A 150 -12.20 -17.77 7.77
CA VAL A 150 -12.32 -19.23 7.69
C VAL A 150 -13.76 -19.57 7.31
N SER A 151 -13.94 -20.33 6.23
CA SER A 151 -15.26 -20.85 5.87
C SER A 151 -15.10 -22.07 4.96
N ASP A 152 -15.77 -23.15 5.31
CA ASP A 152 -15.84 -24.42 4.58
C ASP A 152 -16.46 -24.30 3.17
N LYS A 153 -17.25 -23.25 2.93
CA LYS A 153 -17.84 -22.95 1.62
C LYS A 153 -16.81 -22.38 0.66
N GLN A 154 -16.53 -23.12 -0.40
CA GLN A 154 -15.82 -22.61 -1.59
C GLN A 154 -16.63 -21.47 -2.24
N ASN A 155 -15.95 -20.49 -2.83
CA ASN A 155 -16.54 -19.31 -3.46
C ASN A 155 -17.40 -18.42 -2.55
N GLY A 156 -17.19 -18.46 -1.22
CA GLY A 156 -17.90 -17.63 -0.24
C GLY A 156 -17.60 -16.12 -0.28
N GLY A 157 -16.93 -15.62 -1.32
CA GLY A 157 -16.61 -14.20 -1.49
C GLY A 157 -15.42 -13.66 -0.69
N LYS A 158 -14.71 -14.52 0.06
CA LYS A 158 -13.61 -14.14 0.95
C LYS A 158 -12.51 -13.33 0.23
N THR A 159 -11.96 -13.86 -0.85
CA THR A 159 -10.94 -13.17 -1.67
C THR A 159 -11.47 -11.86 -2.25
N THR A 160 -12.75 -11.83 -2.65
CA THR A 160 -13.35 -10.60 -3.19
C THR A 160 -13.56 -9.53 -2.12
N PHE A 161 -13.86 -9.93 -0.88
CA PHE A 161 -13.89 -9.04 0.26
C PHE A 161 -12.48 -8.51 0.58
N SER A 162 -11.46 -9.39 0.60
CA SER A 162 -10.06 -8.98 0.80
C SER A 162 -9.61 -7.94 -0.23
N ARG A 163 -9.96 -8.15 -1.51
CA ARG A 163 -9.69 -7.20 -2.60
C ARG A 163 -10.44 -5.88 -2.44
N PHE A 164 -11.69 -5.92 -1.95
CA PHE A 164 -12.48 -4.71 -1.68
C PHE A 164 -11.84 -3.82 -0.60
N LEU A 165 -11.09 -4.40 0.34
CA LEU A 165 -10.38 -3.61 1.35
C LEU A 165 -9.24 -2.76 0.76
N VAL A 166 -8.77 -3.06 -0.45
CA VAL A 166 -7.74 -2.28 -1.14
C VAL A 166 -8.39 -1.07 -1.81
N PRO A 167 -8.03 0.17 -1.42
CA PRO A 167 -8.53 1.36 -2.10
C PRO A 167 -8.17 1.36 -3.58
N PRO A 168 -9.05 1.84 -4.49
CA PRO A 168 -8.78 1.83 -5.93
C PRO A 168 -7.47 2.52 -6.32
N CYS A 169 -7.12 3.62 -5.64
CA CYS A 169 -5.86 4.34 -5.90
C CYS A 169 -4.61 3.62 -5.37
N LEU A 170 -4.79 2.61 -4.49
CA LEU A 170 -3.73 1.78 -3.94
C LEU A 170 -3.70 0.36 -4.53
N GLN A 171 -4.44 0.09 -5.62
CA GLN A 171 -4.54 -1.23 -6.22
C GLN A 171 -3.17 -1.81 -6.62
N SER A 172 -2.26 -0.95 -7.13
CA SER A 172 -0.89 -1.32 -7.50
C SER A 172 0.02 -1.59 -6.30
N TYR A 173 -0.44 -1.29 -5.08
CA TYR A 173 0.24 -1.56 -3.81
C TYR A 173 -0.45 -2.71 -3.06
N SER A 174 -1.01 -3.66 -3.81
CA SER A 174 -1.53 -4.90 -3.24
C SER A 174 -0.86 -6.09 -3.93
N VAL A 175 -0.64 -7.14 -3.16
CA VAL A 175 -0.02 -8.37 -3.65
C VAL A 175 -0.85 -9.55 -3.19
N GLU A 176 -1.04 -10.52 -4.07
CA GLU A 176 -1.72 -11.78 -3.77
C GLU A 176 -0.68 -12.89 -3.69
N ASN A 177 -0.77 -13.72 -2.66
CA ASN A 177 0.05 -14.91 -2.45
C ASN A 177 1.56 -14.64 -2.58
N ILE A 178 2.08 -13.85 -1.63
CA ILE A 178 3.51 -13.53 -1.55
C ILE A 178 4.34 -14.82 -1.60
N SER A 179 5.23 -14.91 -2.58
CA SER A 179 6.24 -15.97 -2.67
C SER A 179 7.20 -15.91 -1.48
N VAL A 180 7.76 -17.04 -1.07
CA VAL A 180 8.69 -17.11 0.09
C VAL A 180 10.15 -16.86 -0.32
N ASP A 181 10.38 -16.16 -1.44
CA ASP A 181 11.69 -15.93 -2.02
C ASP A 181 12.22 -14.52 -1.76
N LYS A 182 13.23 -14.07 -2.51
CA LYS A 182 13.81 -12.72 -2.32
C LYS A 182 12.82 -11.61 -2.65
N ASP A 183 11.86 -11.87 -3.53
CA ASP A 183 10.86 -10.90 -3.95
C ASP A 183 9.83 -10.63 -2.83
N SER A 184 9.72 -11.54 -1.87
CA SER A 184 8.97 -11.33 -0.61
C SER A 184 9.40 -10.07 0.13
N LEU A 185 10.69 -9.70 0.09
CA LEU A 185 11.21 -8.54 0.81
C LEU A 185 10.74 -7.24 0.16
N ILE A 186 10.72 -7.18 -1.17
CA ILE A 186 10.17 -6.04 -1.92
C ILE A 186 8.69 -5.92 -1.60
N ALA A 187 7.97 -7.05 -1.61
CA ALA A 187 6.55 -7.07 -1.33
C ALA A 187 6.21 -6.50 0.06
N LEU A 188 7.05 -6.76 1.08
CA LEU A 188 6.85 -6.25 2.44
C LEU A 188 6.93 -4.72 2.57
N SER A 189 7.80 -4.07 1.79
CA SER A 189 7.96 -2.61 1.81
C SER A 189 7.08 -1.89 0.80
N ALA A 190 6.74 -2.54 -0.32
CA ALA A 190 6.10 -1.89 -1.46
C ALA A 190 4.56 -2.02 -1.48
N ASN A 191 3.95 -2.77 -0.55
CA ASN A 191 2.50 -3.01 -0.56
C ASN A 191 1.82 -2.52 0.73
N PHE A 192 0.56 -2.11 0.57
CA PHE A 192 -0.38 -1.75 1.63
C PHE A 192 -1.04 -2.99 2.23
N ILE A 193 -1.57 -3.88 1.38
CA ILE A 193 -2.24 -5.13 1.80
C ILE A 193 -1.65 -6.33 1.05
N GLY A 194 -1.29 -7.36 1.81
CA GLY A 194 -0.95 -8.69 1.30
C GLY A 194 -2.13 -9.62 1.46
N ILE A 195 -2.71 -10.06 0.35
CA ILE A 195 -3.83 -11.01 0.33
C ILE A 195 -3.24 -12.43 0.32
N LEU A 196 -3.50 -13.17 1.39
CA LEU A 196 -3.06 -14.55 1.57
C LEU A 196 -4.24 -15.47 1.28
N ASP A 197 -4.47 -15.77 0.01
CA ASP A 197 -5.59 -16.62 -0.37
C ASP A 197 -5.26 -18.09 -0.21
N GLU A 198 -6.28 -18.88 0.12
CA GLU A 198 -6.18 -20.32 0.30
C GLU A 198 -5.00 -20.78 1.18
N LEU A 199 -4.84 -20.19 2.37
CA LEU A 199 -3.76 -20.53 3.31
C LEU A 199 -3.68 -22.03 3.63
N SER A 200 -4.79 -22.76 3.52
CA SER A 200 -4.87 -24.22 3.62
C SER A 200 -4.02 -24.99 2.61
N THR A 201 -3.67 -24.39 1.47
CA THR A 201 -2.85 -25.02 0.44
C THR A 201 -1.37 -25.01 0.79
N LEU A 202 -0.96 -24.12 1.70
CA LEU A 202 0.42 -24.01 2.14
C LEU A 202 0.76 -25.15 3.10
N SER A 203 1.92 -25.75 2.89
CA SER A 203 2.52 -26.68 3.84
C SER A 203 2.86 -25.99 5.16
N LYS A 204 3.00 -26.78 6.25
CA LYS A 204 3.49 -26.28 7.54
C LYS A 204 4.85 -25.57 7.43
N PHE A 205 5.69 -25.98 6.48
CA PHE A 205 6.97 -25.31 6.22
C PHE A 205 6.75 -23.91 5.64
N GLU A 206 5.89 -23.77 4.64
CA GLU A 206 5.57 -22.48 4.01
C GLU A 206 4.88 -21.52 4.98
N ILE A 207 3.96 -22.02 5.82
CA ILE A 207 3.31 -21.22 6.87
C ILE A 207 4.36 -20.66 7.84
N ASN A 208 5.30 -21.49 8.30
CA ASN A 208 6.36 -21.04 9.19
C ASN A 208 7.32 -20.05 8.54
N ALA A 209 7.65 -20.26 7.26
CA ALA A 209 8.47 -19.34 6.51
C ALA A 209 7.76 -17.99 6.30
N LEU A 210 6.46 -18.01 5.99
CA LEU A 210 5.61 -16.82 5.90
C LEU A 210 5.55 -16.07 7.22
N LYS A 211 5.35 -16.75 8.36
CA LYS A 211 5.43 -16.12 9.70
C LYS A 211 6.77 -15.43 9.94
N SER A 212 7.87 -16.03 9.52
CA SER A 212 9.21 -15.44 9.63
C SER A 212 9.32 -14.16 8.79
N VAL A 213 8.84 -14.19 7.55
CA VAL A 213 8.77 -13.02 6.65
C VAL A 213 7.90 -11.92 7.28
N MET A 214 6.70 -12.26 7.74
CA MET A 214 5.77 -11.35 8.43
C MET A 214 6.28 -10.81 9.78
N SER A 215 7.41 -11.28 10.30
CA SER A 215 8.00 -10.79 11.55
C SER A 215 8.98 -9.63 11.35
N LYS A 216 9.35 -9.32 10.11
CA LYS A 216 10.36 -8.30 9.81
C LYS A 216 9.77 -6.90 9.96
N LEU A 217 10.44 -6.05 10.74
CA LEU A 217 10.12 -4.62 10.86
C LEU A 217 10.75 -3.82 9.71
N TYR A 218 12.01 -4.12 9.38
CA TYR A 218 12.70 -3.54 8.23
C TYR A 218 13.16 -4.64 7.27
N VAL A 219 13.21 -4.29 6.00
CA VAL A 219 13.69 -5.16 4.92
C VAL A 219 14.86 -4.50 4.21
N ASN A 220 15.90 -5.29 3.93
CA ASN A 220 17.03 -4.83 3.13
C ASN A 220 16.73 -5.13 1.66
N VAL A 221 16.26 -4.11 0.94
CA VAL A 221 15.80 -4.25 -0.44
C VAL A 221 16.74 -3.50 -1.35
N ARG A 222 17.10 -4.13 -2.47
CA ARG A 222 17.76 -3.45 -3.59
C ARG A 222 16.70 -3.27 -4.67
N HIS A 223 16.15 -2.06 -4.78
CA HIS A 223 15.23 -1.75 -5.86
C HIS A 223 15.97 -1.82 -7.21
N PRO A 224 15.26 -2.07 -8.31
CA PRO A 224 15.81 -1.90 -9.65
C PRO A 224 16.55 -0.55 -9.76
N TYR A 225 17.67 -0.54 -10.47
CA TYR A 225 18.51 0.65 -10.71
C TYR A 225 19.25 1.23 -9.49
N GLU A 226 19.03 0.73 -8.28
CA GLU A 226 19.85 1.12 -7.14
C GLU A 226 21.22 0.43 -7.12
N ARG A 227 22.25 1.22 -6.82
CA ARG A 227 23.64 0.74 -6.68
C ARG A 227 23.84 -0.05 -5.40
N ARG A 228 23.03 0.19 -4.37
CA ARG A 228 23.16 -0.43 -3.04
C ARG A 228 21.78 -0.75 -2.50
N ALA A 229 21.68 -1.84 -1.76
CA ALA A 229 20.47 -2.14 -1.01
C ALA A 229 20.27 -1.09 0.11
N ARG A 230 19.01 -0.76 0.39
CA ARG A 230 18.60 0.15 1.45
C ARG A 230 17.72 -0.59 2.46
N MET A 231 17.79 -0.14 3.70
CA MET A 231 16.87 -0.57 4.75
C MET A 231 15.58 0.22 4.60
N THR A 232 14.51 -0.46 4.24
CA THR A 232 13.17 0.12 4.04
C THR A 232 12.23 -0.43 5.11
N PRO A 233 11.37 0.40 5.73
CA PRO A 233 10.38 -0.10 6.67
C PRO A 233 9.39 -1.03 5.96
N ARG A 234 8.92 -2.04 6.66
CA ARG A 234 7.77 -2.83 6.24
C ARG A 234 6.51 -1.98 6.37
N ARG A 235 5.70 -1.93 5.31
CA ARG A 235 4.46 -1.14 5.26
C ARG A 235 3.18 -1.98 5.06
N ILE A 236 3.35 -3.29 4.83
CA ILE A 236 2.24 -4.19 4.50
C ILE A 236 1.54 -4.78 5.73
N SER A 237 0.21 -4.84 5.67
CA SER A 237 -0.63 -5.67 6.56
C SER A 237 -1.26 -6.85 5.80
N PHE A 238 -1.55 -7.93 6.51
CA PHE A 238 -1.96 -9.19 5.89
C PHE A 238 -3.42 -9.50 6.16
N PHE A 239 -4.13 -9.89 5.10
CA PHE A 239 -5.50 -10.39 5.16
C PHE A 239 -5.56 -11.71 4.41
N GLY A 240 -6.01 -12.76 5.10
CA GLY A 240 -6.01 -14.12 4.58
C GLY A 240 -7.39 -14.74 4.49
N SER A 241 -7.47 -15.81 3.71
CA SER A 241 -8.63 -16.68 3.61
C SER A 241 -8.21 -18.15 3.61
N THR A 242 -9.03 -18.99 4.23
CA THR A 242 -8.86 -20.45 4.19
C THR A 242 -10.20 -21.16 4.15
N ASN A 243 -10.20 -22.35 3.53
CA ASN A 243 -11.37 -23.23 3.50
C ASN A 243 -11.30 -24.34 4.57
N LEU A 244 -10.16 -24.50 5.25
CA LEU A 244 -9.98 -25.53 6.27
C LEU A 244 -10.17 -24.95 7.66
N THR A 245 -11.18 -25.45 8.38
CA THR A 245 -11.36 -25.20 9.81
C THR A 245 -10.20 -25.76 10.63
N GLU A 246 -9.52 -26.81 10.17
CA GLU A 246 -8.30 -27.36 10.81
C GLU A 246 -7.14 -26.34 10.89
N PHE A 247 -7.15 -25.30 10.03
CA PHE A 247 -6.19 -24.18 10.15
C PHE A 247 -6.39 -23.40 11.45
N LEU A 248 -7.61 -23.36 12.01
CA LEU A 248 -7.89 -22.75 13.32
C LEU A 248 -7.12 -23.47 14.42
N THR A 249 -7.18 -24.80 14.45
CA THR A 249 -6.65 -25.60 15.56
C THR A 249 -5.12 -25.74 15.54
N ASP A 250 -4.50 -25.78 14.36
CA ASP A 250 -3.05 -26.02 14.25
C ASP A 250 -2.21 -24.73 14.27
N GLU A 251 -2.80 -23.61 13.86
CA GLU A 251 -2.05 -22.39 13.56
C GLU A 251 -2.60 -21.13 14.24
N ALA A 252 -3.77 -21.15 14.89
CA ALA A 252 -4.23 -19.99 15.66
C ALA A 252 -3.22 -19.65 16.76
N ASN A 253 -2.66 -18.45 16.65
CA ASN A 253 -1.68 -17.90 17.56
C ASN A 253 -1.79 -16.38 17.50
N VAL A 254 -0.99 -15.67 18.30
CA VAL A 254 -0.98 -14.19 18.35
C VAL A 254 -0.79 -13.52 16.96
N ARG A 255 -0.31 -14.25 15.95
CA ARG A 255 -0.06 -13.76 14.59
C ARG A 255 -1.21 -14.04 13.62
N TRP A 256 -2.03 -15.07 13.83
CA TRP A 256 -3.19 -15.37 12.98
C TRP A 256 -4.48 -15.12 13.75
N LEU A 257 -5.21 -14.06 13.37
CA LEU A 257 -6.53 -13.76 13.90
C LEU A 257 -7.58 -14.40 13.01
N CYS A 258 -7.97 -15.62 13.37
CA CYS A 258 -8.88 -16.40 12.57
C CYS A 258 -10.34 -16.24 13.03
N PHE A 259 -11.23 -16.09 12.06
CA PHE A 259 -12.67 -15.93 12.26
C PHE A 259 -13.43 -16.87 11.35
N GLU A 260 -14.19 -17.78 11.95
CA GLU A 260 -15.15 -18.59 11.23
C GLU A 260 -16.36 -17.74 10.82
N ILE A 261 -16.71 -17.79 9.54
CA ILE A 261 -17.81 -17.02 8.96
C ILE A 261 -18.79 -17.94 8.24
N GLU A 262 -20.07 -17.59 8.32
CA GLU A 262 -21.15 -18.31 7.66
C GLU A 262 -21.31 -17.87 6.19
N LYS A 263 -21.23 -16.55 5.96
CA LYS A 263 -21.38 -15.89 4.65
C LYS A 263 -20.90 -14.44 4.67
N ILE A 264 -20.74 -13.87 3.48
CA ILE A 264 -20.52 -12.44 3.25
C ILE A 264 -21.71 -11.89 2.46
N ASP A 265 -22.33 -10.82 2.93
CA ASP A 265 -23.38 -10.08 2.21
C ASP A 265 -22.75 -9.12 1.20
N TRP A 266 -22.94 -9.40 -0.09
CA TRP A 266 -22.39 -8.64 -1.20
C TRP A 266 -22.89 -7.20 -1.32
N SER A 267 -23.95 -6.83 -0.60
CA SER A 267 -24.50 -5.48 -0.61
C SER A 267 -23.49 -4.41 -0.15
N TYR A 268 -22.39 -4.81 0.52
CA TYR A 268 -21.29 -3.90 0.87
C TYR A 268 -20.71 -3.17 -0.35
N LYS A 269 -20.72 -3.80 -1.54
CA LYS A 269 -20.14 -3.22 -2.77
C LYS A 269 -20.87 -1.95 -3.23
N GLU A 270 -22.14 -1.83 -2.90
CA GLU A 270 -22.99 -0.70 -3.28
C GLU A 270 -23.18 0.28 -2.12
N ASN A 271 -23.13 -0.23 -0.89
CA ASN A 271 -23.48 0.54 0.32
C ASN A 271 -22.28 1.07 1.11
N ILE A 272 -21.07 0.57 0.83
CA ILE A 272 -19.85 0.93 1.56
C ILE A 272 -18.84 1.58 0.61
N ASP A 273 -18.42 2.78 0.96
CA ASP A 273 -17.25 3.44 0.38
C ASP A 273 -16.01 3.08 1.20
N ILE A 274 -15.06 2.40 0.56
CA ILE A 274 -13.82 1.97 1.21
C ILE A 274 -12.97 3.14 1.71
N ASP A 275 -13.03 4.31 1.05
CA ASP A 275 -12.27 5.48 1.48
C ASP A 275 -12.81 6.06 2.80
N ILE A 276 -14.13 5.97 3.04
CA ILE A 276 -14.74 6.38 4.31
C ILE A 276 -14.34 5.40 5.43
N VAL A 277 -14.23 4.10 5.14
CA VAL A 277 -13.75 3.09 6.09
C VAL A 277 -12.31 3.40 6.53
N TRP A 278 -11.41 3.67 5.58
CA TRP A 278 -10.03 4.02 5.87
C TRP A 278 -9.89 5.39 6.54
N SER A 279 -10.73 6.36 6.18
CA SER A 279 -10.80 7.67 6.83
C SER A 279 -11.21 7.53 8.30
N HIS A 280 -12.20 6.67 8.59
CA HIS A 280 -12.60 6.35 9.95
C HIS A 280 -11.45 5.69 10.73
N ALA A 281 -10.75 4.71 10.13
CA ALA A 281 -9.59 4.05 10.78
C ALA A 281 -8.45 5.03 11.06
N TYR A 282 -8.16 5.95 10.13
CA TYR A 282 -7.17 7.00 10.30
C TYR A 282 -7.55 7.96 11.45
N ARG A 283 -8.81 8.38 11.53
CA ARG A 283 -9.30 9.21 12.63
C ARG A 283 -9.21 8.50 13.98
N LEU A 284 -9.51 7.21 14.04
CA LEU A 284 -9.35 6.40 15.26
C LEU A 284 -7.89 6.39 15.72
N TRP A 285 -6.94 6.17 14.80
CA TRP A 285 -5.52 6.27 15.13
C TRP A 285 -5.15 7.65 15.69
N LYS A 286 -5.51 8.73 15.00
CA LYS A 286 -5.19 10.11 15.42
C LYS A 286 -5.84 10.54 16.74
N SER A 287 -6.95 9.91 17.13
CA SER A 287 -7.63 10.17 18.40
C SER A 287 -7.14 9.29 19.56
N GLY A 288 -6.12 8.44 19.35
CA GLY A 288 -5.54 7.61 20.40
C GLY A 288 -6.31 6.32 20.69
N PHE A 289 -7.10 5.82 19.73
CA PHE A 289 -7.78 4.54 19.86
C PHE A 289 -6.80 3.40 20.19
N ARG A 290 -7.16 2.55 21.15
CA ARG A 290 -6.33 1.40 21.56
C ARG A 290 -6.49 0.25 20.56
N TYR A 291 -5.64 0.24 19.54
CA TYR A 291 -5.64 -0.77 18.47
C TYR A 291 -4.80 -2.02 18.78
N GLU A 292 -3.96 -2.00 19.81
CA GLU A 292 -3.25 -3.21 20.26
C GLU A 292 -4.21 -4.18 20.97
N MET A 293 -3.91 -5.47 20.85
CA MET A 293 -4.68 -6.49 21.57
C MET A 293 -4.42 -6.37 23.08
N THR A 294 -5.49 -6.48 23.85
CA THR A 294 -5.44 -6.62 25.31
C THR A 294 -4.96 -8.03 25.67
N LYS A 295 -4.60 -8.24 26.94
CA LYS A 295 -4.20 -9.57 27.40
C LYS A 295 -5.36 -10.55 27.27
N GLU A 296 -6.56 -10.09 27.59
CA GLU A 296 -7.81 -10.84 27.51
C GLU A 296 -8.12 -11.25 26.07
N GLU A 297 -7.94 -10.34 25.10
CA GLU A 297 -8.13 -10.65 23.67
C GLU A 297 -7.05 -11.61 23.12
N ILE A 298 -5.82 -11.55 23.64
CA ILE A 298 -4.76 -12.52 23.27
C ILE A 298 -5.14 -13.91 23.79
N GLU A 299 -5.50 -14.01 25.07
CA GLU A 299 -5.92 -15.27 25.67
C GLU A 299 -7.19 -15.84 24.99
N GLU A 300 -8.15 -14.99 24.63
CA GLU A 300 -9.33 -15.40 23.86
C GLU A 300 -8.94 -15.97 22.49
N ASN A 301 -7.97 -15.37 21.82
CA ASN A 301 -7.48 -15.85 20.53
C ASN A 301 -6.70 -17.18 20.63
N GLU A 302 -6.03 -17.45 21.75
CA GLU A 302 -5.26 -18.68 21.98
C GLU A 302 -6.11 -19.87 22.44
N ARG A 303 -7.39 -19.65 22.80
CA ARG A 303 -8.33 -20.70 23.25
C ARG A 303 -9.12 -21.36 22.12
N LEU A 304 -8.99 -20.86 20.89
CA LEU A 304 -9.63 -21.39 19.68
C LEU A 304 -8.80 -22.53 19.09
#